data_AF-A0A6B8M476-F1
#
_entry.id   AF-A0A6B8M476-F1
#
_cell.length_a   1.000
_cell.length_b   1.000
_cell.length_c   1.000
_cell.angle_alpha   90.00
_cell.angle_beta   90.00
_cell.angle_gamma   90.00
#
_symmetry.space_group_name_H-M   'P 1'
#
loop_
_entity.id
_entity.type
_entity.pdbx_description
1 polymer ?
#
loop_
_entity_poly.entity_id
_entity_poly.type
_entity_poly.pdbx_seq_one_letter_code
_entity_poly.pdbx_strand_id
1 'polypeptide(L)' 'MSDKPKITLADRLEHGLVTLPEVAGLAGVSVRKINYDVAAGLLPVEKFGRSTRVQGPNAKAYLSGQTMRVNAA' A
#
# COMPACT_ATOMS: atom_id res chain seq x y z
N MET A 1 -4.73 26.44 -18.94
CA MET A 1 -4.99 25.08 -18.43
C MET A 1 -4.09 24.88 -17.23
N SER A 2 -4.60 24.41 -16.09
CA SER A 2 -3.78 24.21 -14.89
C SER A 2 -2.89 22.98 -15.12
N ASP A 3 -1.60 23.18 -15.39
CA ASP A 3 -0.55 22.14 -15.41
C ASP A 3 -0.26 21.66 -13.99
N LYS A 4 -1.29 21.20 -13.27
CA LYS A 4 -1.06 20.47 -12.03
C LYS A 4 -0.47 19.13 -12.42
N PRO A 5 0.71 18.74 -11.91
CA PRO A 5 1.27 17.44 -12.20
C PRO A 5 0.22 16.38 -11.85
N LYS A 6 -0.16 15.56 -12.84
CA LYS A 6 -1.02 14.39 -12.62
C LYS A 6 -0.18 13.41 -11.82
N ILE A 7 -0.24 13.50 -10.49
CA ILE A 7 0.37 12.53 -9.60
C ILE A 7 -0.26 11.17 -9.93
N THR A 8 0.53 10.29 -10.52
CA THR A 8 0.05 8.97 -10.97
C THR A 8 0.08 7.97 -9.81
N LEU A 9 -0.53 6.80 -10.02
CA LEU A 9 -0.38 5.68 -9.09
C LEU A 9 1.08 5.21 -9.03
N ALA A 10 1.81 5.26 -10.15
CA ALA A 10 3.22 4.90 -10.21
C ALA A 10 4.06 5.84 -9.34
N ASP A 11 3.86 7.16 -9.44
CA ASP A 11 4.57 8.13 -8.58
C ASP A 11 4.29 7.90 -7.10
N ARG A 12 3.04 7.51 -6.77
CA ARG A 12 2.66 7.17 -5.38
C ARG A 12 3.25 5.86 -4.90
N LEU A 13 3.51 4.89 -5.77
CA LEU A 13 4.24 3.67 -5.42
C LEU A 13 5.72 3.94 -5.14
N GLU A 14 6.29 5.00 -5.71
CA GLU A 14 7.70 5.33 -5.47
C GLU A 14 7.89 6.24 -4.26
N HIS A 15 7.00 7.20 -4.05
CA HIS A 15 7.23 8.28 -3.07
C HIS A 15 6.01 8.63 -2.21
N GLY A 16 4.84 8.04 -2.48
CA GLY A 16 3.57 8.47 -1.90
C GLY A 16 2.88 7.43 -1.04
N LEU A 17 1.61 7.67 -0.80
CA LEU A 17 0.72 6.76 -0.07
C LEU A 17 -0.26 6.11 -1.04
N VAL A 18 -0.48 4.82 -0.86
CA VAL A 18 -1.49 4.04 -1.57
C VAL A 18 -2.48 3.42 -0.59
N THR A 19 -3.69 3.20 -1.06
CA THR A 19 -4.78 2.60 -0.27
C THR A 19 -4.78 1.08 -0.39
N LEU A 20 -5.38 0.38 0.58
CA LEU A 20 -5.48 -1.09 0.51
C LEU A 20 -6.20 -1.59 -0.75
N PRO A 21 -7.28 -0.96 -1.26
CA PRO A 21 -7.87 -1.34 -2.54
C PRO A 21 -6.95 -1.18 -3.74
N GLU A 22 -6.12 -0.12 -3.78
CA GLU A 22 -5.13 0.06 -4.85
C GLU A 22 -4.06 -1.04 -4.80
N VAL A 23 -3.57 -1.39 -3.61
CA VAL A 23 -2.62 -2.50 -3.43
C VAL A 23 -3.25 -3.83 -3.86
N ALA A 24 -4.51 -4.08 -3.48
CA ALA A 24 -5.23 -5.29 -3.88
C ALA A 24 -5.37 -5.40 -5.40
N GLY A 25 -5.74 -4.30 -6.06
CA GLY A 25 -5.86 -4.23 -7.52
C GLY A 25 -4.52 -4.48 -8.22
N LEU A 26 -3.43 -3.91 -7.70
CA LEU A 26 -2.08 -4.13 -8.24
C LEU A 26 -1.58 -5.57 -8.03
N ALA A 27 -1.91 -6.17 -6.88
CA ALA A 27 -1.52 -7.53 -6.54
C ALA A 27 -2.39 -8.60 -7.23
N GLY A 28 -3.51 -8.20 -7.85
CA GLY A 28 -4.48 -9.13 -8.43
C GLY A 28 -5.19 -9.99 -7.36
N VAL A 29 -5.32 -9.49 -6.13
CA VAL A 29 -5.95 -10.23 -5.01
C VAL A 29 -7.13 -9.47 -4.44
N SER A 30 -7.95 -10.16 -3.63
CA SER A 30 -9.05 -9.50 -2.93
C SER A 30 -8.54 -8.57 -1.82
N VAL A 31 -9.27 -7.48 -1.56
CA VAL A 31 -9.02 -6.58 -0.43
C VAL A 31 -9.07 -7.33 0.91
N ARG A 32 -9.87 -8.40 1.00
CA ARG A 32 -9.92 -9.27 2.18
C ARG A 32 -8.57 -9.95 2.45
N LYS A 33 -7.88 -10.42 1.41
CA LYS A 33 -6.53 -10.99 1.55
C LYS A 33 -5.54 -9.95 2.04
N ILE A 34 -5.57 -8.73 1.47
CA ILE A 34 -4.70 -7.64 1.95
C ILE A 34 -4.94 -7.35 3.43
N ASN A 35 -6.20 -7.28 3.88
CA ASN A 35 -6.50 -7.08 5.30
C ASN A 35 -5.96 -8.21 6.19
N TYR A 36 -6.01 -9.46 5.72
CA TYR A 36 -5.42 -10.58 6.43
C TYR A 36 -3.90 -10.45 6.54
N ASP A 37 -3.22 -10.09 5.45
CA ASP A 37 -1.77 -9.92 5.42
C ASP A 37 -1.32 -8.73 6.30
N VAL A 38 -2.12 -7.67 6.36
CA VAL A 38 -1.92 -6.55 7.30
C VAL A 38 -2.08 -7.02 8.75
N ALA A 39 -3.14 -7.77 9.06
CA ALA A 39 -3.37 -8.31 10.40
C ALA A 39 -2.28 -9.32 10.83
N ALA A 40 -1.69 -10.03 9.86
CA ALA A 40 -0.55 -10.92 10.05
C ALA A 40 0.80 -10.19 10.13
N GLY A 41 0.82 -8.85 10.03
CA GLY A 41 2.03 -8.04 10.10
C GLY A 41 2.95 -8.16 8.88
N LEU A 42 2.45 -8.64 7.74
CA LEU A 42 3.22 -8.84 6.50
C LEU A 42 3.24 -7.58 5.62
N LEU A 43 2.36 -6.63 5.90
CA LEU A 43 2.25 -5.36 5.20
C LEU A 43 2.11 -4.22 6.22
N PRO A 44 3.15 -3.38 6.39
CA PRO A 44 3.07 -2.22 7.27
C PRO A 44 2.08 -1.18 6.73
N VAL A 45 1.22 -0.68 7.62
CA VAL A 45 0.17 0.29 7.32
C VAL A 45 0.21 1.46 8.28
N GLU A 46 -0.30 2.60 7.81
CA GLU A 46 -0.50 3.81 8.59
C GLU A 46 -2.00 4.16 8.62
N LYS A 47 -2.50 4.54 9.80
CA LYS A 47 -3.86 5.05 9.94
C LYS A 47 -3.90 6.55 9.71
N PHE A 48 -4.67 6.96 8.70
CA PHE A 48 -5.00 8.35 8.41
C PHE A 48 -6.49 8.56 8.61
N GLY A 49 -6.87 8.95 9.84
CA GLY A 49 -8.27 9.11 10.24
C GLY A 49 -9.05 7.81 10.11
N ARG A 50 -10.09 7.80 9.27
CA ARG A 50 -10.90 6.60 8.95
C ARG A 50 -10.28 5.72 7.85
N SER A 51 -9.19 6.17 7.22
CA SER A 51 -8.54 5.45 6.13
C SER A 51 -7.25 4.76 6.59
N THR A 52 -6.95 3.60 6.01
CA THR A 52 -5.68 2.90 6.19
C THR A 52 -4.90 3.01 4.90
N ARG A 53 -3.63 3.42 5.00
CA ARG A 53 -2.74 3.65 3.86
C ARG A 53 -1.45 2.87 4.05
N VAL A 54 -0.80 2.60 2.93
CA VAL A 54 0.49 1.92 2.85
C VAL A 54 1.45 2.89 2.18
N GLN A 55 2.68 2.97 2.69
CA GLN A 55 3.76 3.69 2.01
C GLN A 55 4.06 3.00 0.67
N GLY A 56 4.17 3.77 -0.41
CA GLY A 56 4.43 3.28 -1.75
C GLY A 56 5.55 2.25 -1.82
N PRO A 57 6.76 2.54 -1.28
CA PRO A 57 7.86 1.59 -1.24
C PRO A 57 7.51 0.25 -0.56
N ASN A 58 6.68 0.29 0.49
CA ASN A 58 6.24 -0.91 1.19
C ASN A 58 5.24 -1.72 0.36
N ALA A 59 4.32 -1.04 -0.32
CA ALA A 59 3.43 -1.67 -1.28
C ALA A 59 4.21 -2.30 -2.45
N LYS A 60 5.23 -1.61 -2.98
CA LYS A 60 6.09 -2.10 -4.06
C LYS A 60 6.85 -3.37 -3.64
N ALA A 61 7.42 -3.38 -2.42
CA ALA A 61 8.06 -4.57 -1.87
C ALA A 61 7.08 -5.74 -1.70
N TYR A 62 5.90 -5.47 -1.12
CA TYR A 62 4.85 -6.48 -0.98
C TYR A 62 4.43 -7.09 -2.33
N LEU A 63 4.26 -6.25 -3.36
CA LEU A 63 3.91 -6.68 -4.72
C LEU A 63 5.02 -7.54 -5.36
N SER A 64 6.28 -7.31 -5.01
CA SER A 64 7.41 -8.14 -5.44
C SER A 64 7.54 -9.47 -4.69
N GLY A 65 6.60 -9.78 -3.79
CA GLY A 65 6.65 -10.99 -2.94
C GLY A 65 7.56 -10.85 -1.71
N GLN A 66 8.13 -9.67 -1.46
CA GLN A 66 8.89 -9.40 -0.24
C GLN A 66 7.92 -9.07 0.89
N THR A 67 7.79 -9.98 1.85
CA THR A 67 7.02 -9.72 3.07
C THR A 67 7.80 -8.82 4.01
N MET A 68 7.27 -7.64 4.31
CA MET A 68 7.83 -6.73 5.29
C MET A 68 7.24 -7.07 6.65
N ARG A 69 7.87 -8.01 7.37
CA ARG A 69 7.48 -8.32 8.75
C ARG A 69 7.77 -7.13 9.63
N VAL A 70 6.73 -6.46 10.09
CA VAL A 70 6.85 -5.54 11.22
C VAL A 70 6.87 -6.39 12.50
N ASN A 71 8.03 -6.42 13.16
CA ASN A 71 8.10 -6.95 14.52
C ASN A 71 7.20 -6.06 15.39
N ALA A 72 6.10 -6.61 15.88
CA ALA A 72 5.36 -6.00 16.97
C ALA A 72 6.29 -5.98 18.19
N ALA A 73 6.77 -4.78 18.54
CA ALA A 73 7.43 -4.53 19.82
C ALA A 73 6.41 -4.59 20.95
#